data_AF-A0A479ZU67-F1
#
_entry.id   AF-A0A479ZU67-F1
#
_cell.length_a   1.000
_cell.length_b   1.000
_cell.length_c   1.000
_cell.angle_alpha   90.00
_cell.angle_beta   90.00
_cell.angle_gamma   90.00
#
_symmetry.space_group_name_H-M   'P 1'
#
loop_
_entity.id
_entity.type
_entity.pdbx_description
1 polymer ?
#
loop_
_entity_poly.entity_id
_entity_poly.type
_entity_poly.pdbx_seq_one_letter_code
_entity_poly.pdbx_strand_id
1 'polypeptide(L)'
;MSESLSVEKPHCTAVYGLVKSWRFGRSLGIDPIGIISTCSFNCVYCQLGNIQHQTTQRQMFIPTSQIISELQAIALRQIPLDVVTFSGSGEPTLALNLAEILTATKEIFKEPAVVLTKVLTNSTLLGDKLVRQALSIADIVAVKLDAVSSNKLQQINRPLETIDLPNIIEGITQFRQEYQGRMAIQTVTGDWGLGTGDWGLGTGDWGLVTG
;
A
#
# COMPACT_ATOMS: atom_id res chain seq x y z
N MET A 1 10.26 -32.38 -34.94
CA MET A 1 10.84 -31.69 -33.77
C MET A 1 10.20 -30.31 -33.76
N SER A 2 9.19 -30.11 -32.92
CA SER A 2 8.44 -28.86 -32.84
C SER A 2 9.23 -27.85 -32.03
N GLU A 3 9.77 -26.82 -32.68
CA GLU A 3 10.24 -25.62 -32.01
C GLU A 3 9.04 -24.91 -31.38
N SER A 4 8.93 -25.03 -30.06
CA SER A 4 8.01 -24.23 -29.27
C SER A 4 8.51 -22.79 -29.26
N LEU A 5 7.86 -21.94 -30.04
CA LEU A 5 7.94 -20.49 -29.90
C LEU A 5 7.55 -20.14 -28.45
N SER A 6 8.55 -19.87 -27.62
CA SER A 6 8.34 -19.26 -26.32
C SER A 6 7.79 -17.87 -26.56
N VAL A 7 6.49 -17.69 -26.33
CA VAL A 7 5.86 -16.38 -26.26
C VAL A 7 6.59 -15.61 -25.16
N GLU A 8 7.46 -14.68 -25.54
CA GLU A 8 8.09 -13.76 -24.61
C GLU A 8 6.98 -13.03 -23.86
N LYS A 9 6.89 -13.28 -22.55
CA LYS A 9 5.99 -12.53 -21.68
C LYS A 9 6.43 -11.05 -21.73
N PRO A 10 5.50 -10.09 -21.83
CA PRO A 10 5.87 -8.68 -21.78
C PRO A 10 6.67 -8.40 -20.50
N HIS A 11 7.87 -7.83 -20.66
CA HIS A 11 8.76 -7.51 -19.54
C HIS A 11 8.19 -6.31 -18.78
N CYS A 12 7.45 -6.56 -17.71
CA CYS A 12 6.98 -5.52 -16.80
C CYS A 12 8.09 -5.21 -15.80
N THR A 13 8.65 -4.00 -15.83
CA THR A 13 9.61 -3.55 -14.82
C THR A 13 8.88 -3.31 -13.50
N ALA A 14 9.31 -4.00 -12.45
CA ALA A 14 8.72 -3.89 -11.11
C ALA A 14 9.35 -2.75 -10.30
N VAL A 15 10.57 -2.34 -10.62
CA VAL A 15 11.27 -1.26 -9.92
C VAL A 15 11.21 0.04 -10.74
N TYR A 16 10.75 1.13 -10.12
CA TYR A 16 10.54 2.41 -10.79
C TYR A 16 11.07 3.61 -9.98
N GLY A 17 11.19 4.76 -10.65
CA GLY A 17 11.78 5.98 -10.09
C GLY A 17 13.15 6.30 -10.71
N LEU A 18 13.95 7.19 -10.13
CA LEU A 18 13.85 7.80 -8.80
C LEU A 18 12.87 8.95 -8.71
N VAL A 19 12.13 9.03 -7.60
CA VAL A 19 11.22 10.14 -7.31
C VAL A 19 11.79 10.98 -6.16
N LYS A 20 11.96 12.29 -6.38
CA LYS A 20 12.27 13.24 -5.31
C LYS A 20 10.97 13.60 -4.58
N SER A 21 10.78 13.04 -3.40
CA SER A 21 9.67 13.35 -2.50
C SER A 21 10.09 14.38 -1.48
N TRP A 22 9.29 15.44 -1.30
CA TRP A 22 9.49 16.39 -0.20
C TRP A 22 9.30 15.73 1.18
N ARG A 23 8.52 14.64 1.27
CA ARG A 23 8.19 13.93 2.52
C ARG A 23 9.21 12.87 2.89
N PHE A 24 9.83 12.24 1.89
CA PHE A 24 10.61 11.01 2.07
C PHE A 24 11.98 11.04 1.38
N GLY A 25 12.40 12.19 0.85
CA GLY A 25 13.67 12.30 0.13
C GLY A 25 13.64 11.59 -1.22
N ARG A 26 14.76 10.98 -1.60
CA ARG A 26 14.93 10.20 -2.82
C ARG A 26 14.33 8.80 -2.61
N SER A 27 13.17 8.57 -3.20
CA SER A 27 12.46 7.30 -3.12
C SER A 27 12.66 6.49 -4.39
N LEU A 28 13.03 5.22 -4.22
CA LEU A 28 12.84 4.18 -5.22
C LEU A 28 11.50 3.48 -4.98
N GLY A 29 10.80 3.07 -6.03
CA GLY A 29 9.52 2.36 -5.94
C GLY A 29 9.66 0.89 -6.33
N ILE A 30 8.95 0.00 -5.64
CA ILE A 30 8.77 -1.41 -6.01
C ILE A 30 7.27 -1.68 -6.13
N ASP A 31 6.84 -2.06 -7.34
CA ASP A 31 5.51 -2.56 -7.65
C ASP A 31 5.50 -4.09 -7.68
N PRO A 32 5.03 -4.77 -6.62
CA PRO A 32 5.00 -6.23 -6.59
C PRO A 32 3.77 -6.82 -7.29
N ILE A 33 2.91 -5.99 -7.92
CA ILE A 33 1.64 -6.38 -8.55
C ILE A 33 1.76 -6.43 -10.08
N GLY A 34 2.41 -5.45 -10.69
CA GLY A 34 2.68 -5.42 -12.13
C GLY A 34 1.55 -4.83 -12.99
N ILE A 35 1.43 -5.28 -14.24
CA ILE A 35 0.64 -4.57 -15.28
C ILE A 35 -0.86 -4.48 -14.96
N ILE A 36 -1.46 -5.56 -14.43
CA ILE A 36 -2.90 -5.61 -14.19
C ILE A 36 -3.19 -5.04 -12.82
N SER A 37 -3.87 -3.88 -12.79
CA SER A 37 -4.11 -3.23 -11.51
C SER A 37 -4.95 -4.11 -10.60
N THR A 38 -4.39 -4.48 -9.45
CA THR A 38 -4.98 -5.50 -8.56
C THR A 38 -5.01 -5.02 -7.12
N CYS A 39 -6.21 -4.82 -6.58
CA CYS A 39 -6.40 -4.25 -5.24
C CYS A 39 -7.72 -4.71 -4.65
N SER A 40 -7.82 -4.84 -3.33
CA SER A 40 -9.09 -5.15 -2.67
C SER A 40 -10.05 -3.95 -2.59
N PHE A 41 -9.56 -2.75 -2.89
CA PHE A 41 -10.32 -1.49 -2.99
C PHE A 41 -10.44 -1.05 -4.44
N ASN A 42 -11.40 -0.16 -4.73
CA ASN A 42 -11.51 0.57 -6.00
C ASN A 42 -11.76 2.07 -5.70
N CYS A 43 -10.82 2.71 -5.02
CA CYS A 43 -10.99 4.07 -4.49
C CYS A 43 -11.32 5.11 -5.56
N VAL A 44 -12.25 6.03 -5.27
CA VAL A 44 -12.66 7.11 -6.19
C VAL A 44 -11.54 8.07 -6.58
N TYR A 45 -10.48 8.14 -5.76
CA TYR A 45 -9.32 8.99 -5.96
C TYR A 45 -8.09 8.22 -6.47
N CYS A 46 -8.24 6.93 -6.82
CA CYS A 46 -7.10 6.11 -7.22
C CYS A 46 -6.44 6.66 -8.50
N GLN A 47 -5.11 6.86 -8.46
CA GLN A 47 -4.34 7.33 -9.61
C GLN A 47 -4.31 6.30 -10.76
N LEU A 48 -4.61 5.04 -10.46
CA LEU A 48 -4.74 3.95 -11.44
C LEU A 48 -6.09 3.96 -12.15
N GLY A 49 -7.02 4.84 -11.73
CA GLY A 49 -8.41 4.79 -12.17
C GLY A 49 -9.16 3.59 -11.58
N ASN A 50 -10.03 2.97 -12.38
CA ASN A 50 -10.74 1.77 -11.96
C ASN A 50 -9.76 0.59 -11.88
N ILE A 51 -9.79 -0.11 -10.75
CA ILE A 51 -9.01 -1.32 -10.54
C ILE A 51 -9.53 -2.44 -11.44
N GLN A 52 -8.63 -3.03 -12.22
CA GLN A 52 -8.96 -4.04 -13.22
C GLN A 52 -9.34 -5.38 -12.59
N HIS A 53 -8.72 -5.72 -11.45
CA HIS A 53 -8.98 -6.96 -10.74
C HIS A 53 -9.08 -6.71 -9.24
N GLN A 54 -10.29 -6.85 -8.69
CA GLN A 54 -10.49 -6.76 -7.24
C GLN A 54 -10.40 -8.14 -6.59
N THR A 55 -9.49 -8.31 -5.63
CA THR A 55 -9.34 -9.55 -4.87
C THR A 55 -8.73 -9.32 -3.49
N THR A 56 -8.97 -10.25 -2.57
CA THR A 56 -8.20 -10.43 -1.32
C THR A 56 -7.27 -11.63 -1.40
N GLN A 57 -7.31 -12.41 -2.49
CA GLN A 57 -6.50 -13.59 -2.65
C GLN A 57 -5.05 -13.21 -2.96
N ARG A 58 -4.15 -13.59 -2.06
CA ARG A 58 -2.72 -13.39 -2.23
C ARG A 58 -2.15 -14.34 -3.27
N GLN A 59 -1.26 -13.84 -4.12
CA GLN A 59 -0.56 -14.63 -5.13
C GLN A 59 0.81 -14.00 -5.43
N MET A 60 1.67 -14.74 -6.13
CA MET A 60 2.92 -14.19 -6.64
C MET A 60 2.65 -13.59 -8.03
N PHE A 61 2.53 -12.27 -8.11
CA PHE A 61 2.29 -11.57 -9.38
C PHE A 61 3.59 -11.40 -10.17
N ILE A 62 4.64 -10.93 -9.48
CA ILE A 62 5.98 -10.78 -10.04
C ILE A 62 6.93 -11.72 -9.28
N PRO A 63 7.74 -12.54 -9.99
CA PRO A 63 8.72 -13.41 -9.35
C PRO A 63 9.73 -12.63 -8.50
N THR A 64 10.04 -13.13 -7.30
CA THR A 64 11.02 -12.51 -6.39
C THR A 64 12.37 -12.28 -7.09
N SER A 65 12.82 -13.25 -7.89
CA SER A 65 14.09 -13.18 -8.63
C SER A 65 14.16 -12.01 -9.62
N GLN A 66 13.03 -11.68 -10.27
CA GLN A 66 12.97 -10.56 -11.20
C GLN A 66 13.18 -9.23 -10.47
N ILE A 67 12.44 -9.01 -9.38
CA ILE A 67 12.55 -7.78 -8.56
C ILE A 67 13.97 -7.63 -7.99
N ILE A 68 14.55 -8.72 -7.47
CA ILE A 68 15.91 -8.71 -6.94
C ILE A 68 16.92 -8.33 -8.02
N SER A 69 16.81 -8.90 -9.22
CA SER A 69 17.71 -8.58 -10.34
C SER A 69 17.63 -7.09 -10.72
N GLU A 70 16.42 -6.53 -10.77
CA GLU A 70 16.22 -5.10 -11.06
C GLU A 70 16.79 -4.20 -9.95
N LEU A 71 16.57 -4.56 -8.67
CA LEU A 71 17.13 -3.82 -7.53
C LEU A 71 18.66 -3.85 -7.51
N GLN A 72 19.28 -5.00 -7.76
CA GLN A 72 20.73 -5.14 -7.82
C GLN A 72 21.33 -4.28 -8.94
N ALA A 73 20.70 -4.25 -10.13
CA ALA A 73 21.13 -3.40 -11.23
C ALA A 73 21.10 -1.91 -10.86
N ILE A 74 20.13 -1.47 -10.04
CA ILE A 74 20.06 -0.09 -9.53
C ILE A 74 21.10 0.16 -8.45
N ALA A 75 21.31 -0.78 -7.52
CA ALA A 75 22.29 -0.67 -6.45
C ALA A 75 23.73 -0.48 -6.99
N LEU A 76 24.08 -1.15 -8.09
CA LEU A 76 25.38 -0.98 -8.76
C LEU A 76 25.66 0.46 -9.23
N ARG A 77 24.61 1.26 -9.43
CA ARG A 77 24.73 2.66 -9.85
C ARG A 77 25.11 3.59 -8.69
N GLN A 78 25.09 3.10 -7.45
CA GLN A 78 25.46 3.84 -6.23
C GLN A 78 24.76 5.21 -6.11
N ILE A 79 23.50 5.28 -6.55
CA ILE A 79 22.72 6.50 -6.47
C ILE A 79 22.24 6.67 -5.01
N PRO A 80 22.37 7.85 -4.39
CA PRO A 80 21.87 8.07 -3.04
C PRO A 80 20.36 7.83 -2.95
N LEU A 81 19.95 6.95 -2.04
CA LEU A 81 18.55 6.66 -1.73
C LEU A 81 18.29 6.96 -0.26
N ASP A 82 17.12 7.54 0.01
CA ASP A 82 16.65 7.78 1.37
C ASP A 82 15.64 6.69 1.78
N VAL A 83 14.85 6.18 0.81
CA VAL A 83 13.83 5.16 1.05
C VAL A 83 13.56 4.29 -0.18
N VAL A 84 13.24 3.01 0.04
CA VAL A 84 12.60 2.12 -0.95
C VAL A 84 11.13 1.92 -0.54
N THR A 85 10.21 2.35 -1.39
CA THR A 85 8.76 2.31 -1.13
C THR A 85 8.09 1.20 -1.94
N PHE A 86 7.39 0.31 -1.24
CA PHE A 86 6.53 -0.73 -1.80
C PHE A 86 5.15 -0.12 -2.04
N SER A 87 4.85 0.09 -3.32
CA SER A 87 3.63 0.68 -3.85
C SER A 87 3.61 0.48 -5.35
N GLY A 88 2.47 0.61 -6.01
CA GLY A 88 2.44 0.50 -7.46
C GLY A 88 1.02 0.31 -7.96
N SER A 89 0.85 -0.67 -8.84
CA SER A 89 -0.39 -0.95 -9.56
C SER A 89 -1.42 -1.71 -8.70
N GLY A 90 -1.42 -1.53 -7.38
CA GLY A 90 -2.31 -2.30 -6.53
C GLY A 90 -1.99 -2.24 -5.05
N GLU A 91 -2.56 -3.20 -4.32
CA GLU A 91 -2.30 -3.39 -2.89
C GLU A 91 -1.07 -4.30 -2.70
N PRO A 92 0.08 -3.78 -2.21
CA PRO A 92 1.31 -4.56 -2.07
C PRO A 92 1.17 -5.82 -1.22
N THR A 93 0.27 -5.83 -0.22
CA THR A 93 0.08 -7.02 0.65
C THR A 93 -0.58 -8.20 -0.07
N LEU A 94 -1.12 -8.00 -1.28
CA LEU A 94 -1.58 -9.11 -2.12
C LEU A 94 -0.41 -9.95 -2.65
N ALA A 95 0.80 -9.40 -2.73
CA ALA A 95 1.98 -10.16 -3.14
C ALA A 95 2.34 -11.21 -2.08
N LEU A 96 2.22 -12.48 -2.45
CA LEU A 96 2.49 -13.60 -1.53
C LEU A 96 3.95 -13.58 -1.05
N ASN A 97 4.87 -13.16 -1.91
CA ASN A 97 6.31 -13.05 -1.69
C ASN A 97 6.76 -11.71 -1.08
N LEU A 98 5.85 -10.87 -0.55
CA LEU A 98 6.19 -9.57 0.01
C LEU A 98 7.32 -9.63 1.07
N ALA A 99 7.29 -10.64 1.95
CA ALA A 99 8.30 -10.83 2.99
C ALA A 99 9.71 -11.08 2.41
N GLU A 100 9.78 -11.88 1.34
CA GLU A 100 11.04 -12.18 0.65
C GLU A 100 11.60 -10.93 -0.02
N ILE A 101 10.75 -10.17 -0.71
CA ILE A 101 11.15 -8.95 -1.41
C ILE A 101 11.65 -7.91 -0.39
N LEU A 102 10.94 -7.69 0.72
CA LEU A 102 11.35 -6.79 1.80
C LEU A 102 12.70 -7.18 2.40
N THR A 103 12.88 -8.46 2.72
CA THR A 103 14.15 -8.98 3.27
C THR A 103 15.31 -8.77 2.30
N ALA A 104 15.14 -9.15 1.03
CA ALA A 104 16.16 -8.98 0.01
C ALA A 104 16.48 -7.49 -0.23
N THR A 105 15.47 -6.62 -0.21
CA THR A 105 15.66 -5.17 -0.38
C THR A 105 16.53 -4.59 0.72
N LYS A 106 16.29 -4.97 1.99
CA LYS A 106 17.11 -4.51 3.12
C LYS A 106 18.56 -4.98 3.01
N GLU A 107 18.79 -6.23 2.59
CA GLU A 107 20.15 -6.75 2.42
C GLU A 107 20.90 -6.08 1.26
N ILE A 108 20.21 -5.81 0.14
CA ILE A 108 20.81 -5.10 -1.01
C ILE A 108 21.24 -3.68 -0.64
N PHE A 109 20.46 -2.98 0.20
CA PHE A 109 20.68 -1.58 0.55
C PHE A 109 21.15 -1.37 2.00
N LYS A 110 21.87 -2.35 2.56
CA LYS A 110 22.39 -2.31 3.94
C LYS A 110 23.61 -1.41 4.11
N GLU A 111 24.45 -1.32 3.08
CA GLU A 111 25.75 -0.64 3.12
C GLU A 111 25.96 0.19 1.84
N PRO A 112 26.67 1.33 1.89
CA PRO A 112 27.34 1.93 3.06
C PRO A 112 26.42 2.82 3.93
N ALA A 113 25.20 3.09 3.48
CA ALA A 113 24.19 3.82 4.25
C ALA A 113 22.87 3.06 4.20
N VAL A 114 22.31 2.76 5.36
CA VAL A 114 21.05 2.00 5.48
C VAL A 114 19.91 2.80 4.84
N VAL A 115 19.33 2.25 3.78
CA VAL A 115 18.13 2.81 3.13
C VAL A 115 16.90 2.27 3.83
N LEU A 116 15.96 3.16 4.21
CA LEU A 116 14.74 2.73 4.87
C LEU A 116 13.81 2.02 3.88
N THR A 117 13.09 1.01 4.37
CA THR A 117 12.00 0.37 3.62
C THR A 117 10.65 0.87 4.10
N LYS A 118 9.76 1.16 3.15
CA LYS A 118 8.42 1.66 3.44
C LYS A 118 7.37 0.89 2.67
N VAL A 119 6.28 0.49 3.32
CA VAL A 119 5.12 -0.11 2.65
C VAL A 119 3.92 0.82 2.75
N LEU A 120 3.24 1.04 1.62
CA LEU A 120 1.90 1.63 1.60
C LEU A 120 0.89 0.49 1.51
N THR A 121 -0.07 0.43 2.43
CA THR A 121 -1.12 -0.59 2.42
C THR A 121 -2.48 0.03 2.64
N ASN A 122 -3.49 -0.51 1.97
CA ASN A 122 -4.90 -0.17 2.13
C ASN A 122 -5.53 -0.77 3.41
N SER A 123 -4.75 -1.55 4.17
CA SER A 123 -5.09 -2.14 5.47
C SER A 123 -6.04 -3.34 5.45
N THR A 124 -6.62 -3.71 4.31
CA THR A 124 -7.71 -4.71 4.27
C THR A 124 -7.24 -6.13 4.60
N LEU A 125 -5.97 -6.44 4.35
CA LEU A 125 -5.39 -7.75 4.64
C LEU A 125 -4.72 -7.83 6.02
N LEU A 126 -4.81 -6.79 6.86
CA LEU A 126 -4.17 -6.82 8.19
C LEU A 126 -4.80 -7.83 9.17
N GLY A 127 -5.97 -8.38 8.86
CA GLY A 127 -6.52 -9.53 9.58
C GLY A 127 -5.69 -10.82 9.42
N ASP A 128 -4.91 -10.94 8.33
CA ASP A 128 -4.01 -12.07 8.09
C ASP A 128 -2.68 -11.89 8.85
N LYS A 129 -2.40 -12.81 9.78
CA LYS A 129 -1.16 -12.85 10.56
C LYS A 129 0.09 -12.93 9.66
N LEU A 130 0.04 -13.64 8.54
CA LEU A 130 1.18 -13.75 7.62
C LEU A 130 1.47 -12.42 6.93
N VAL A 131 0.44 -11.62 6.64
CA VAL A 131 0.61 -10.26 6.10
C VAL A 131 1.24 -9.35 7.15
N ARG A 132 0.76 -9.40 8.41
CA ARG A 132 1.36 -8.63 9.50
C ARG A 132 2.82 -8.97 9.76
N GLN A 133 3.17 -10.26 9.70
CA GLN A 133 4.55 -10.73 9.80
C GLN A 133 5.42 -10.21 8.65
N ALA A 134 4.92 -10.26 7.41
CA ALA A 134 5.65 -9.72 6.25
C ALA A 134 5.88 -8.21 6.40
N LEU A 135 4.85 -7.44 6.76
CA LEU A 135 4.94 -6.00 6.97
C LEU A 135 5.86 -5.61 8.12
N SER A 136 6.03 -6.49 9.13
CA SER A 136 6.91 -6.23 10.27
C SER A 136 8.39 -6.15 9.91
N ILE A 137 8.78 -6.59 8.71
CA ILE A 137 10.15 -6.47 8.18
C ILE A 137 10.45 -5.01 7.76
N ALA A 138 9.43 -4.26 7.35
CA ALA A 138 9.58 -2.90 6.86
C ALA A 138 9.91 -1.91 7.98
N ASP A 139 10.70 -0.87 7.70
CA ASP A 139 11.03 0.17 8.69
C ASP A 139 9.86 1.13 8.93
N ILE A 140 9.05 1.35 7.89
CA ILE A 140 7.88 2.22 7.92
C ILE A 140 6.69 1.52 7.26
N VAL A 141 5.52 1.53 7.90
CA VAL A 141 4.27 1.09 7.27
C VAL A 141 3.22 2.21 7.38
N ALA A 142 2.71 2.65 6.24
CA ALA A 142 1.60 3.59 6.18
C ALA A 142 0.32 2.82 5.86
N VAL A 143 -0.54 2.69 6.87
CA VAL A 143 -1.83 2.01 6.75
C VAL A 143 -2.91 3.02 6.40
N LYS A 144 -3.79 2.69 5.47
CA LYS A 144 -4.87 3.56 5.03
C LYS A 144 -6.08 3.44 5.94
N LEU A 145 -6.67 4.59 6.27
CA LEU A 145 -7.97 4.69 6.94
C LEU A 145 -8.64 5.99 6.47
N ASP A 146 -9.48 5.90 5.43
CA ASP A 146 -10.11 7.08 4.81
C ASP A 146 -11.58 7.27 5.21
N ALA A 147 -12.16 6.33 5.95
CA ALA A 147 -13.58 6.34 6.28
C ALA A 147 -13.82 6.13 7.78
N VAL A 148 -14.82 6.84 8.30
CA VAL A 148 -15.28 6.77 9.70
C VAL A 148 -16.52 5.89 9.86
N SER A 149 -17.11 5.41 8.76
CA SER A 149 -18.26 4.50 8.75
C SER A 149 -18.21 3.56 7.55
N SER A 150 -18.85 2.40 7.65
CA SER A 150 -18.90 1.43 6.54
C SER A 150 -19.56 2.02 5.29
N ASN A 151 -20.57 2.88 5.44
CA ASN A 151 -21.18 3.57 4.30
C ASN A 151 -20.18 4.49 3.57
N LYS A 152 -19.38 5.25 4.32
CA LYS A 152 -18.34 6.11 3.72
C LYS A 152 -17.19 5.29 3.12
N LEU A 153 -16.83 4.15 3.72
CA LEU A 153 -15.88 3.21 3.15
C LEU A 153 -16.36 2.72 1.77
N GLN A 154 -17.64 2.33 1.67
CA GLN A 154 -18.25 1.91 0.40
C GLN A 154 -18.27 3.01 -0.64
N GLN A 155 -18.59 4.25 -0.25
CA GLN A 155 -18.62 5.39 -1.18
C GLN A 155 -17.22 5.79 -1.68
N ILE A 156 -16.23 5.84 -0.78
CA ILE A 156 -14.88 6.37 -1.06
C ILE A 156 -13.95 5.29 -1.59
N ASN A 157 -13.82 4.17 -0.87
CA ASN A 157 -12.83 3.14 -1.14
C ASN A 157 -13.39 2.00 -1.99
N ARG A 158 -14.71 1.83 -2.06
CA ARG A 158 -15.42 0.79 -2.84
C ARG A 158 -14.76 -0.59 -2.67
N PRO A 159 -14.67 -1.09 -1.42
CA PRO A 159 -14.04 -2.37 -1.16
C PRO A 159 -14.85 -3.54 -1.72
N LEU A 160 -14.25 -4.73 -1.79
CA LEU A 160 -15.02 -5.97 -1.97
C LEU A 160 -16.04 -6.14 -0.84
N GLU A 161 -17.15 -6.82 -1.12
CA GLU A 161 -18.25 -7.03 -0.16
C GLU A 161 -17.81 -7.72 1.14
N THR A 162 -16.77 -8.54 1.08
CA THR A 162 -16.21 -9.27 2.23
C THR A 162 -15.35 -8.40 3.16
N ILE A 163 -15.14 -7.13 2.81
CA ILE A 163 -14.32 -6.20 3.59
C ILE A 163 -15.23 -5.15 4.25
N ASP A 164 -15.14 -5.08 5.57
CA ASP A 164 -15.82 -4.08 6.38
C ASP A 164 -14.84 -3.26 7.24
N LEU A 165 -15.32 -2.11 7.69
CA LEU A 165 -14.53 -1.16 8.48
C LEU A 165 -14.12 -1.71 9.86
N PRO A 166 -15.00 -2.36 10.65
CA PRO A 166 -14.60 -2.99 11.91
C PRO A 166 -13.40 -3.93 11.78
N ASN A 167 -13.40 -4.82 10.79
CA ASN A 167 -12.31 -5.76 10.55
C ASN A 167 -11.01 -5.06 10.15
N ILE A 168 -11.10 -3.98 9.36
CA ILE A 168 -9.92 -3.13 9.05
C ILE A 168 -9.34 -2.51 10.33
N ILE A 169 -10.20 -1.93 11.18
CA ILE A 169 -9.76 -1.28 12.43
C ILE A 169 -9.14 -2.29 13.38
N GLU A 170 -9.73 -3.49 13.50
CA GLU A 170 -9.18 -4.58 14.31
C GLU A 170 -7.81 -5.01 13.77
N GLY A 171 -7.68 -5.24 12.46
CA GLY A 171 -6.41 -5.61 11.83
C GLY A 171 -5.32 -4.55 12.03
N ILE A 172 -5.65 -3.27 11.90
CA ILE A 172 -4.75 -2.14 12.20
C ILE A 172 -4.31 -2.17 13.66
N THR A 173 -5.25 -2.41 14.59
CA THR A 173 -4.99 -2.45 16.03
C THR A 173 -4.07 -3.62 16.40
N GLN A 174 -4.35 -4.82 15.88
CA GLN A 174 -3.51 -6.00 16.07
C GLN A 174 -2.10 -5.77 15.49
N PHE A 175 -2.01 -5.22 14.27
CA PHE A 175 -0.72 -4.91 13.66
C PHE A 175 0.11 -3.93 14.49
N ARG A 176 -0.51 -2.89 15.05
CA ARG A 176 0.22 -1.94 15.91
C ARG A 176 0.78 -2.58 17.18
N GLN A 177 0.11 -3.58 17.74
CA GLN A 177 0.59 -4.31 18.92
C GLN A 177 1.83 -5.16 18.60
N GLU A 178 1.89 -5.73 17.39
CA GLU A 178 2.97 -6.59 16.93
C GLU A 178 4.15 -5.79 16.34
N TYR A 179 3.87 -4.68 15.65
CA TYR A 179 4.84 -3.93 14.85
C TYR A 179 5.65 -2.90 15.66
N GLN A 180 6.96 -3.06 15.67
CA GLN A 180 7.88 -2.18 16.39
C GLN A 180 8.40 -1.00 15.55
N GLY A 181 8.17 -1.01 14.24
CA GLY A 181 8.60 0.07 13.36
C GLY A 181 7.68 1.30 13.38
N ARG A 182 7.95 2.23 12.44
CA ARG A 182 7.22 3.49 12.34
C ARG A 182 5.91 3.26 11.60
N MET A 183 4.81 3.26 12.33
CA MET A 183 3.48 3.18 11.75
C MET A 183 2.89 4.57 11.55
N ALA A 184 2.28 4.81 10.39
CA ALA A 184 1.52 6.02 10.12
C ALA A 184 0.12 5.66 9.64
N ILE A 185 -0.87 6.44 10.05
CA ILE A 185 -2.19 6.44 9.40
C ILE A 185 -2.12 7.38 8.19
N GLN A 186 -2.52 6.87 7.02
CA GLN A 186 -2.69 7.66 5.82
C GLN A 186 -4.19 7.85 5.55
N THR A 187 -4.59 9.12 5.49
CA THR A 187 -5.95 9.51 5.12
C THR A 187 -5.87 10.47 3.94
N VAL A 188 -6.70 10.25 2.92
CA VAL A 188 -6.88 11.18 1.81
C VAL A 188 -8.11 12.04 2.09
N THR A 189 -7.89 13.35 2.15
CA THR A 189 -8.96 14.34 2.25
C THR A 189 -9.27 14.91 0.88
N GLY A 190 -10.55 15.11 0.57
CA GLY A 190 -10.99 15.76 -0.66
C GLY A 190 -12.48 16.05 -0.64
N ASP A 191 -12.92 16.99 -1.46
CA ASP A 191 -14.33 17.27 -1.69
C ASP A 191 -14.85 16.30 -2.76
N TRP A 192 -15.32 15.14 -2.31
CA TRP A 192 -15.75 14.06 -3.20
C TRP A 192 -17.24 14.16 -3.57
N GLY A 193 -17.93 15.24 -3.19
CA GLY A 193 -19.37 15.41 -3.42
C GLY A 193 -20.23 14.29 -2.80
N LEU A 194 -19.63 13.51 -1.89
CA LEU A 194 -20.25 12.37 -1.24
C LEU A 194 -21.13 12.88 -0.12
N GLY A 195 -22.33 13.36 -0.49
CA GLY A 195 -23.37 13.90 0.40
C GLY A 195 -23.08 13.58 1.87
N THR A 196 -22.37 14.47 2.54
CA THR A 196 -22.48 14.54 3.98
C THR A 196 -23.87 15.09 4.17
N GLY A 197 -24.76 14.30 4.78
CA GLY A 197 -26.02 14.84 5.26
C GLY A 197 -25.75 16.20 5.93
N ASP A 198 -26.67 17.12 5.71
CA ASP A 198 -26.69 18.47 6.27
C ASP A 198 -25.79 18.56 7.51
N TRP A 199 -24.65 19.25 7.40
CA TRP A 199 -24.02 19.83 8.58
C TRP A 199 -24.87 21.02 9.02
N GLY A 200 -26.18 20.78 9.21
CA GLY A 200 -27.02 21.64 10.00
C GLY A 200 -26.30 21.75 11.31
N LEU A 201 -25.62 22.89 11.48
CA LEU A 201 -25.31 23.43 12.78
C LEU A 201 -26.65 23.36 13.49
N GLY A 202 -26.83 22.33 14.32
CA GLY A 202 -27.74 22.42 15.42
C GLY A 202 -27.22 23.60 16.21
N THR A 203 -27.73 24.79 15.88
CA THR A 203 -27.80 25.90 16.80
C THR A 203 -28.63 25.36 17.96
N GLY A 204 -27.96 24.62 18.83
CA GLY A 204 -28.42 24.42 20.19
C GLY A 204 -28.65 25.81 20.71
N ASP A 205 -29.90 26.07 21.03
CA ASP A 205 -30.36 27.29 21.64
C ASP A 205 -29.64 27.38 23.00
N TRP A 206 -28.46 28.00 23.01
CA TRP A 206 -27.75 28.33 24.23
C TRP A 206 -28.48 29.51 24.85
N GLY A 207 -29.61 29.20 25.50
CA GLY A 207 -30.28 30.13 26.39
C GLY A 207 -29.26 30.65 27.38
N LEU A 208 -28.92 31.93 27.24
CA LEU A 208 -28.18 32.69 28.25
C LEU A 208 -29.06 32.73 29.50
N VAL A 209 -28.81 31.81 30.43
CA VAL A 209 -29.30 31.95 31.80
C VAL A 209 -28.44 33.02 32.45
N THR A 210 -29.01 34.21 32.58
CA THR A 210 -28.49 35.23 33.49
C THR A 210 -28.90 34.84 34.90
N GLY A 211 -27.89 34.66 35.77
CA GLY A 211 -28.02 34.46 37.21
C GLY A 211 -26.74 34.93 37.88
#